data_AF-A0A945VFX1-F1
#
_entry.id   AF-A0A945VFX1-F1
#
_cell.length_a   1.000
_cell.length_b   1.000
_cell.length_c   1.000
_cell.angle_alpha   90.00
_cell.angle_beta   90.00
_cell.angle_gamma   90.00
#
_symmetry.space_group_name_H-M   'P 1'
#
loop_
_entity.id
_entity.type
_entity.pdbx_description
1 polymer ?
#
loop_
_entity_poly.entity_id
_entity_poly.type
_entity_poly.pdbx_seq_one_letter_code
_entity_poly.pdbx_strand_id
1 'polypeptide(L)' 'MKLIEDEICPRCGKPFDCSKSGKCWCYEISLPQSLQDAIGQKYSTCLCPSCLKALTMSNEVII' A
#
# COMPACT_ATOMS: atom_id res chain seq x y z
N MET A 1 -14.95 4.28 -17.29
CA MET A 1 -13.64 4.21 -16.60
C MET A 1 -13.70 3.01 -15.66
N LYS A 2 -13.10 1.87 -16.01
CA LYS A 2 -13.10 0.69 -15.15
C LYS A 2 -11.92 0.86 -14.20
N LEU A 3 -12.20 1.22 -12.95
CA LEU A 3 -11.21 1.07 -11.88
C LEU A 3 -11.00 -0.44 -11.76
N ILE A 4 -9.99 -0.96 -12.45
CA ILE A 4 -9.53 -2.32 -12.22
C ILE A 4 -8.88 -2.23 -10.84
N GLU A 5 -9.69 -2.48 -9.83
CA GLU A 5 -9.24 -2.65 -8.47
C GLU A 5 -8.47 -3.96 -8.49
N ASP A 6 -7.17 -3.90 -8.76
CA ASP A 6 -6.30 -5.05 -8.59
C ASP A 6 -6.50 -5.53 -7.15
N GLU A 7 -7.19 -6.66 -7.00
CA GLU A 7 -7.40 -7.31 -5.70
C GLU A 7 -6.09 -7.85 -5.13
N ILE A 8 -4.95 -7.55 -5.77
CA ILE A 8 -3.63 -8.10 -5.51
C ILE A 8 -2.63 -6.95 -5.34
N CYS A 9 -1.77 -7.08 -4.34
CA CYS A 9 -0.68 -6.14 -4.12
C CYS A 9 0.39 -6.28 -5.22
N PRO A 10 0.72 -5.21 -5.97
CA PRO A 10 1.68 -5.27 -7.08
C PRO A 10 3.12 -5.56 -6.62
N ARG A 11 3.44 -5.35 -5.34
CA ARG A 11 4.78 -5.61 -4.78
C ARG A 11 5.01 -7.08 -4.43
N CYS A 12 4.00 -7.77 -3.90
CA CYS A 12 4.17 -9.13 -3.37
C CYS A 12 3.24 -10.18 -3.98
N GLY A 13 2.30 -9.78 -4.85
CA GLY A 13 1.35 -10.69 -5.49
C GLY A 13 0.31 -11.29 -4.54
N LYS A 14 0.21 -10.82 -3.29
CA LYS A 14 -0.79 -11.31 -2.34
C LYS A 14 -2.13 -10.59 -2.53
N PRO A 15 -3.26 -11.31 -2.43
CA PRO A 15 -4.57 -10.68 -2.46
C PRO A 15 -4.77 -9.75 -1.26
N PHE A 16 -5.58 -8.73 -1.44
CA PHE A 16 -6.05 -7.87 -0.38
C PHE A 16 -7.12 -8.60 0.44
N ASP A 17 -6.84 -8.81 1.72
CA ASP A 17 -7.76 -9.48 2.64
C ASP A 17 -8.81 -8.50 3.23
N CYS A 18 -9.08 -7.39 2.56
CA CYS A 18 -10.09 -6.43 3.02
C CYS A 18 -11.01 -6.00 1.89
N SER A 19 -12.30 -5.90 2.19
CA SER A 19 -13.29 -5.30 1.31
C SER A 19 -13.56 -3.86 1.74
N LYS A 20 -13.79 -2.96 0.77
CA LYS A 20 -14.16 -1.55 1.00
C LYS A 20 -15.44 -1.36 1.84
N SER A 21 -16.24 -2.41 2.02
CA SER A 21 -17.49 -2.37 2.79
C SER A 21 -17.31 -2.55 4.31
N GLY A 22 -16.08 -2.72 4.83
CA GLY A 22 -15.81 -2.96 6.25
C GLY A 22 -14.63 -2.18 6.85
N LYS A 23 -14.21 -2.57 8.06
CA LYS A 23 -12.96 -2.13 8.69
C LYS A 23 -11.77 -2.71 7.92
N CYS A 24 -11.25 -1.98 6.94
CA CYS A 24 -10.00 -2.35 6.29
C CYS A 24 -8.80 -1.81 7.08
N TRP A 25 -7.76 -2.62 7.19
CA TRP A 25 -6.46 -2.26 7.76
C TRP A 25 -5.85 -1.00 7.13
N CYS A 26 -6.26 -0.63 5.90
CA CYS A 26 -5.74 0.54 5.19
C CYS A 26 -6.10 1.87 5.88
N TYR A 27 -7.17 1.89 6.68
CA TYR A 27 -7.56 3.04 7.49
C TYR A 27 -6.83 3.10 8.85
N GLU A 28 -6.26 1.98 9.28
CA GLU A 28 -5.57 1.87 10.57
C GLU A 28 -4.06 2.14 10.44
N ILE A 29 -3.52 2.11 9.22
CA ILE A 29 -2.10 2.34 8.95
C ILE A 29 -1.83 3.83 8.67
N SER A 30 -1.05 4.45 9.55
CA SER A 30 -0.49 5.78 9.31
C SER A 30 0.91 5.67 8.73
N LEU A 31 1.09 6.21 7.54
CA LEU A 31 2.40 6.29 6.86
C LEU A 31 2.91 7.74 6.90
N PRO A 32 4.22 7.97 7.10
CA PRO A 32 4.78 9.31 6.96
C PRO A 32 4.61 9.83 5.52
N GLN A 33 4.40 11.14 5.37
CA GLN A 33 4.13 11.78 4.08
C GLN A 33 5.20 11.43 3.02
N SER A 34 6.49 11.48 3.38
CA SER A 34 7.60 11.14 2.49
C SER A 34 7.50 9.71 1.93
N LEU A 35 7.02 8.76 2.75
CA LEU A 35 6.82 7.39 2.29
C LEU A 35 5.57 7.28 1.40
N GLN A 36 4.50 8.02 1.70
CA GLN A 36 3.31 8.05 0.84
C GLN A 36 3.65 8.59 -0.55
N ASP A 37 4.41 9.69 -0.63
CA ASP A 37 4.90 10.27 -1.88
C ASP A 37 5.81 9.30 -2.65
N ALA A 38 6.75 8.62 -1.96
CA ALA A 38 7.60 7.63 -2.59
C ALA A 38 6.80 6.43 -3.14
N ILE A 39 5.79 5.97 -2.41
CA ILE A 39 4.89 4.91 -2.86
C ILE A 39 4.08 5.38 -4.07
N GLY A 40 3.49 6.58 -4.02
CA GLY A 40 2.69 7.13 -5.12
C GLY A 40 3.49 7.38 -6.40
N GLN A 41 4.78 7.68 -6.30
CA GLN A 41 5.68 7.78 -7.44
C GLN A 41 6.06 6.42 -8.04
N LYS A 42 6.20 5.38 -7.21
CA LYS A 42 6.68 4.06 -7.64
C LYS A 42 5.57 3.06 -7.99
N TYR A 43 4.41 3.20 -7.38
CA TYR A 43 3.28 2.29 -7.52
C TYR A 43 2.01 3.09 -7.85
N SER A 44 1.34 2.71 -8.94
CA SER A 44 0.08 3.33 -9.35
C SER A 44 -1.15 2.79 -8.61
N THR A 45 -0.98 1.74 -7.79
CA THR A 45 -2.03 1.09 -7.01
C THR A 45 -1.60 0.87 -5.55
N CYS A 46 -2.55 0.53 -4.69
CA CYS A 46 -2.31 0.33 -3.26
C CYS A 46 -1.33 -0.82 -2.98
N LEU A 47 -0.68 -0.77 -1.82
CA LEU A 47 0.16 -1.85 -1.29
C LEU A 47 -0.47 -2.46 -0.03
N CYS A 48 -0.23 -3.76 0.20
CA CYS A 48 -0.74 -4.45 1.38
C CYS A 48 0.01 -4.03 2.66
N PRO A 49 -0.56 -4.26 3.87
CA PRO A 49 0.00 -3.73 5.11
C PRO A 49 1.38 -4.32 5.41
N SER A 50 1.62 -5.57 5.01
CA SER A 50 2.94 -6.21 5.13
C SER A 50 3.99 -5.50 4.27
N CYS A 51 3.63 -5.11 3.05
CA CYS A 51 4.52 -4.38 2.15
C CYS A 51 4.78 -2.96 2.66
N LEU A 52 3.74 -2.28 3.12
CA LEU A 52 3.86 -0.96 3.73
C LEU A 52 4.75 -0.98 4.97
N LYS A 53 4.55 -1.96 5.86
CA LYS A 53 5.38 -2.14 7.06
C LYS A 53 6.84 -2.47 6.70
N ALA A 54 7.06 -3.30 5.69
CA ALA A 54 8.41 -3.59 5.20
C ALA A 54 9.10 -2.30 4.68
N LEU A 55 8.37 -1.42 3.99
CA LEU A 55 8.89 -0.13 3.53
C LEU A 55 9.14 0.86 4.67
N THR A 56 8.35 0.82 5.76
CA THR A 56 8.64 1.65 6.94
C THR A 56 9.86 1.17 7.72
N MET A 57 10.16 -0.14 7.69
CA MET A 57 11.30 -0.72 8.40
C MET A 57 12.58 -0.70 7.58
N SER A 58 12.45 -0.79 6.25
CA SER A 58 13.56 -0.65 5.33
C SER A 58 13.73 0.84 5.09
N ASN A 59 14.74 1.44 5.73
CA ASN A 59 15.12 2.85 5.59
C ASN A 59 15.65 3.18 4.17
N GLU A 60 15.02 2.63 3.12
CA GLU A 60 15.29 2.86 1.70
C GLU A 60 14.67 4.19 1.22
N VAL A 61 13.85 4.84 2.04
CA VAL A 61 13.31 6.18 1.77
C VAL A 61 14.23 7.23 2.41
N ILE A 62 15.50 7.23 1.99
CA ILE A 62 16.39 8.38 2.18
C ILE A 62 16.35 9.17 0.88
N ILE A 63 15.78 10.36 0.95
CA ILE A 63 16.10 11.50 0.10
C ILE A 63 16.53 12.63 1.01
#